data_AF-A0A3D1P7U9-F1
#
_entry.id   AF-A0A3D1P7U9-F1
#
_cell.length_a   1.000
_cell.length_b   1.000
_cell.length_c   1.000
_cell.angle_alpha   90.00
_cell.angle_beta   90.00
_cell.angle_gamma   90.00
#
_symmetry.space_group_name_H-M   'P 1'
#
loop_
_entity.id
_entity.type
_entity.pdbx_description
1 polymer ?
#
loop_
_entity_poly.entity_id
_entity_poly.type
_entity_poly.pdbx_seq_one_letter_code
_entity_poly.pdbx_strand_id
1 'polypeptide(L)'
;AIAHLDSILYQLGQAATTVRLVMVYLNIMLWGLFPALGFAMLRGVVSALSHGRPIMVIVILGTLFNILGNYVLGFGKFGFPRLELAGLALASVLSLWGMFLALVVYILKHKQLSSYQVFHRLHQLKPQMLWELVKLGVPIGVFSALEIGVYTAISYLMAVWGTDALAAHQIVFQTLNLIFMVPLGMSFAATARIGQWLGRQDLKGARRAGFVSIGAGTIWTAMIAIALLLFPQQVIGLYINTNAPENATVVALALPMMRVAAAAHLFDGVQKIAYGALQGLKDTRVPMLLSFLFYWCIGLTSGYWLGFQLGLGSMGLWLGLSMALAIAAGVFVWRFQTLTSNQARSQWRTRRSQPNINEQRTDP
;
A
#
# COMPACT_ATOMS: atom_id res chain seq x y z
N ALA A 1 14.42 8.69 15.90
CA ALA A 1 14.96 8.26 14.59
C ALA A 1 15.27 9.45 13.69
N ILE A 2 14.31 10.32 13.35
CA ILE A 2 14.55 11.44 12.41
C ILE A 2 15.45 12.55 13.00
N ALA A 3 15.46 12.74 14.32
CA ALA A 3 16.29 13.75 14.99
C ALA A 3 17.79 13.39 15.12
N HIS A 4 18.24 12.22 14.62
CA HIS A 4 19.66 11.80 14.65
C HIS A 4 20.19 11.49 13.24
N LEU A 5 19.47 11.93 12.19
CA LEU A 5 19.87 11.73 10.80
C LEU A 5 21.09 12.58 10.43
N ASP A 6 21.36 13.66 11.15
CA ASP A 6 22.60 14.44 11.08
C ASP A 6 23.84 13.58 11.29
N SER A 7 23.89 12.82 12.40
CA SER A 7 25.04 11.95 12.71
C SER A 7 25.24 10.87 11.64
N ILE A 8 24.15 10.34 11.09
CA ILE A 8 24.18 9.32 10.03
C ILE A 8 24.62 9.93 8.69
N LEU A 9 24.13 11.13 8.34
CA LEU A 9 24.47 11.84 7.11
C LEU A 9 25.92 12.34 7.08
N TYR A 10 26.46 12.75 8.23
CA TYR A 10 27.89 13.07 8.37
C TYR A 10 28.77 11.83 8.26
N GLN A 11 28.33 10.69 8.82
CA GLN A 11 29.04 9.40 8.66
C GLN A 11 29.01 8.86 7.21
N LEU A 12 28.04 9.29 6.40
CA LEU A 12 27.92 8.96 4.97
C LEU A 12 28.79 9.84 4.05
N GLY A 13 29.60 10.76 4.59
CA GLY A 13 30.55 11.57 3.82
C GLY A 13 29.92 12.70 2.98
N GLN A 14 28.68 13.09 3.29
CA GLN A 14 27.97 14.15 2.57
C GLN A 14 28.50 15.54 2.95
N ALA A 15 28.61 16.45 1.98
CA ALA A 15 29.06 17.83 2.20
C ALA A 15 28.16 18.57 3.19
N ALA A 16 28.75 19.36 4.09
CA ALA A 16 28.04 20.06 5.18
C ALA A 16 26.92 20.99 4.70
N THR A 17 27.03 21.53 3.48
CA THR A 17 25.99 22.33 2.81
C THR A 17 24.76 21.49 2.45
N THR A 18 24.95 20.28 1.91
CA THR A 18 23.88 19.33 1.59
C THR A 18 23.19 18.84 2.85
N VAL A 19 23.96 18.52 3.90
CA VAL A 19 23.40 18.10 5.20
C VAL A 19 22.53 19.20 5.80
N ARG A 20 22.96 20.47 5.72
CA ARG A 20 22.18 21.61 6.24
C ARG A 20 20.87 21.82 5.47
N LEU A 21 20.88 21.69 4.14
CA LEU A 21 19.69 21.75 3.29
C LEU A 21 18.71 20.61 3.58
N VAL A 22 19.22 19.39 3.72
CA VAL A 22 18.43 18.21 4.07
C VAL A 22 17.81 18.34 5.46
N MET A 23 18.54 18.87 6.45
CA MET A 23 18.02 19.08 7.81
C MET A 23 16.91 20.15 7.86
N VAL A 24 17.02 21.24 7.08
CA VAL A 24 15.93 22.22 6.96
C VAL A 24 14.70 21.58 6.32
N TYR A 25 14.87 20.82 5.24
CA TYR A 25 13.80 20.09 4.58
C TYR A 25 13.11 19.08 5.51
N LEU A 26 13.89 18.27 6.22
CA LEU A 26 13.38 17.25 7.15
C LEU A 26 12.68 17.88 8.36
N ASN A 27 13.23 18.95 8.93
CA ASN A 27 12.59 19.65 10.05
C ASN A 27 11.24 20.25 9.66
N ILE A 28 11.12 20.81 8.45
CA ILE A 28 9.84 21.28 7.93
C ILE A 28 8.91 20.07 7.72
N MET A 29 9.39 18.99 7.09
CA MET A 29 8.58 17.82 6.79
C MET A 29 8.09 17.05 8.03
N LEU A 30 8.83 17.13 9.15
CA LEU A 30 8.40 16.61 10.46
C LEU A 30 7.06 17.22 10.91
N TRP A 31 6.83 18.52 10.66
CA TRP A 31 5.54 19.16 10.94
C TRP A 31 4.40 18.67 10.03
N GLY A 32 4.72 18.05 8.89
CA GLY A 32 3.77 17.38 8.00
C GLY A 32 3.41 15.96 8.44
N LEU A 33 4.20 15.33 9.31
CA LEU A 33 3.94 13.95 9.76
C LEU A 33 2.67 13.87 10.62
N PHE A 34 2.47 14.82 11.54
CA PHE A 34 1.28 14.89 12.39
C PHE A 34 -0.04 14.95 11.60
N PRO A 35 -0.25 15.91 10.68
CA PRO A 35 -1.47 15.96 9.87
C PRO A 35 -1.56 14.78 8.90
N ALA A 36 -0.45 14.22 8.40
CA ALA A 36 -0.49 13.02 7.57
C ALA A 36 -1.04 11.80 8.32
N LEU A 37 -0.60 11.59 9.56
CA LEU A 37 -1.12 10.52 10.41
C LEU A 37 -2.58 10.76 10.78
N GLY A 38 -2.94 11.99 11.14
CA GLY A 38 -4.33 12.37 11.40
C GLY A 38 -5.22 12.15 10.18
N PHE A 39 -4.73 12.51 8.99
CA PHE A 39 -5.43 12.30 7.73
C PHE A 39 -5.60 10.82 7.42
N ALA A 40 -4.54 10.00 7.59
CA ALA A 40 -4.62 8.56 7.40
C ALA A 40 -5.64 7.90 8.34
N MET A 41 -5.68 8.33 9.61
CA MET A 41 -6.65 7.84 10.59
C MET A 41 -8.09 8.22 10.22
N LEU A 42 -8.35 9.49 9.94
CA LEU A 42 -9.68 9.98 9.55
C LEU A 42 -10.13 9.36 8.22
N ARG A 43 -9.22 9.23 7.25
CA ARG A 43 -9.45 8.54 5.99
C ARG A 43 -9.88 7.09 6.23
N GLY A 44 -9.22 6.39 7.15
CA GLY A 44 -9.60 5.03 7.55
C GLY A 44 -11.03 4.95 8.07
N VAL A 45 -11.43 5.89 8.94
CA VAL A 45 -12.80 5.97 9.49
C VAL A 45 -13.84 6.24 8.41
N VAL A 46 -13.60 7.21 7.54
CA VAL A 46 -14.54 7.58 6.45
C VAL A 46 -14.63 6.46 5.40
N SER A 47 -13.51 5.79 5.11
CA SER A 47 -13.47 4.62 4.22
C SER A 47 -14.26 3.46 4.82
N ALA A 48 -14.14 3.21 6.13
CA ALA A 48 -14.91 2.19 6.85
C ALA A 48 -16.43 2.44 6.83
N LEU A 49 -16.88 3.68 6.62
CA LEU A 49 -18.28 4.05 6.43
C LEU A 49 -18.74 3.98 4.95
N SER A 50 -17.94 3.43 4.03
CA SER A 50 -18.22 3.34 2.59
C SER A 50 -18.40 4.68 1.88
N HIS A 51 -17.96 5.79 2.49
CA HIS A 51 -17.99 7.12 1.86
C HIS A 51 -16.64 7.41 1.18
N GLY A 52 -16.34 6.72 0.09
CA GLY A 52 -15.07 6.88 -0.64
C GLY A 52 -14.97 8.16 -1.48
N ARG A 53 -16.11 8.67 -2.01
CA ARG A 53 -16.14 9.84 -2.91
C ARG A 53 -15.60 11.14 -2.29
N PRO A 54 -15.97 11.51 -1.04
CA PRO A 54 -15.44 12.72 -0.40
C PRO A 54 -13.92 12.69 -0.22
N ILE A 55 -13.37 11.52 0.14
CA ILE A 55 -11.92 11.32 0.28
C ILE A 55 -11.23 11.60 -1.06
N MET A 56 -11.77 11.07 -2.14
CA MET A 56 -11.22 11.27 -3.49
C MET A 56 -11.18 12.75 -3.87
N VAL A 57 -12.27 13.50 -3.64
CA VAL A 57 -12.33 14.94 -3.93
C VAL A 57 -11.30 15.72 -3.11
N ILE A 58 -11.17 15.42 -1.81
CA ILE A 58 -10.21 16.09 -0.93
C ILE A 58 -8.77 15.80 -1.36
N VAL A 59 -8.45 14.55 -1.73
CA VAL A 59 -7.11 14.19 -2.20
C VAL A 59 -6.80 14.88 -3.53
N ILE A 60 -7.72 14.90 -4.49
CA ILE A 60 -7.51 15.58 -5.79
C ILE A 60 -7.28 17.07 -5.58
N LEU A 61 -8.14 17.74 -4.81
CA LEU A 61 -8.01 19.17 -4.51
C LEU A 61 -6.72 19.47 -3.73
N GLY A 62 -6.39 18.64 -2.75
CA GLY A 62 -5.17 18.79 -1.97
C GLY A 62 -3.90 18.59 -2.81
N THR A 63 -3.91 17.64 -3.76
CA THR A 63 -2.80 17.44 -4.69
C THR A 63 -2.69 18.61 -5.67
N LEU A 64 -3.81 19.15 -6.15
CA LEU A 64 -3.80 20.35 -6.99
C LEU A 64 -3.24 21.55 -6.23
N PHE A 65 -3.65 21.72 -4.97
CA PHE A 65 -3.11 22.73 -4.08
C PHE A 65 -1.62 22.52 -3.80
N ASN A 66 -1.17 21.27 -3.68
CA ASN A 66 0.24 20.92 -3.55
C ASN A 66 1.04 21.32 -4.80
N ILE A 67 0.54 21.04 -6.00
CA ILE A 67 1.18 21.43 -7.27
C ILE A 67 1.28 22.96 -7.37
N LEU A 68 0.20 23.68 -7.06
CA LEU A 68 0.19 25.14 -7.04
C LEU A 68 1.16 25.70 -5.99
N GLY A 69 1.18 25.11 -4.79
CA GLY A 69 2.11 25.48 -3.73
C GLY A 69 3.57 25.27 -4.13
N ASN A 70 3.90 24.12 -4.73
CA ASN A 70 5.23 23.84 -5.24
C ASN A 70 5.62 24.81 -6.36
N TYR A 71 4.68 25.19 -7.23
CA TYR A 71 4.93 26.18 -8.28
C TYR A 71 5.21 27.58 -7.71
N VAL A 72 4.40 28.03 -6.75
CA VAL A 72 4.51 29.38 -6.16
C VAL A 72 5.72 29.49 -5.22
N LEU A 73 5.86 28.56 -4.27
CA LEU A 73 6.89 28.60 -3.22
C LEU A 73 8.23 28.03 -3.69
N GLY A 74 8.21 27.06 -4.62
CA GLY A 74 9.42 26.47 -5.18
C GLY A 74 10.06 27.36 -6.24
N PHE A 75 9.29 27.82 -7.24
CA PHE A 75 9.84 28.62 -8.35
C PHE A 75 9.81 30.14 -8.12
N GLY A 76 9.17 30.62 -7.05
CA GLY A 76 9.19 32.03 -6.66
C GLY A 76 8.52 32.97 -7.67
N LYS A 77 7.42 32.55 -8.31
CA LYS A 77 6.55 33.45 -9.07
C LYS A 77 5.45 33.99 -8.15
N PHE A 78 5.03 35.25 -8.38
CA PHE A 78 4.09 36.06 -7.55
C PHE A 78 4.71 36.85 -6.37
N GLY A 79 5.99 37.24 -6.46
CA GLY A 79 6.61 38.18 -5.49
C GLY A 79 7.15 37.55 -4.20
N PHE A 80 7.17 36.22 -4.10
CA PHE A 80 7.76 35.49 -2.98
C PHE A 80 9.23 35.09 -3.26
N PRO A 81 10.11 35.12 -2.24
CA PRO A 81 11.51 34.71 -2.37
C PRO A 81 11.62 33.23 -2.75
N ARG A 82 12.60 32.90 -3.61
CA ARG A 82 12.90 31.52 -4.04
C ARG A 82 13.41 30.71 -2.85
N LEU A 83 12.50 30.00 -2.19
CA LEU A 83 12.82 29.11 -1.05
C LEU A 83 13.28 27.72 -1.50
N GLU A 84 13.36 27.47 -2.83
CA GLU A 84 13.87 26.24 -3.46
C GLU A 84 13.39 24.98 -2.71
N LEU A 85 14.30 24.20 -2.10
CA LEU A 85 13.96 22.99 -1.35
C LEU A 85 13.04 23.23 -0.14
N ALA A 86 13.24 24.33 0.60
CA ALA A 86 12.42 24.64 1.77
C ALA A 86 10.98 25.02 1.36
N GLY A 87 10.82 25.65 0.19
CA GLY A 87 9.52 25.99 -0.39
C GLY A 87 8.71 24.76 -0.79
N LEU A 88 9.38 23.74 -1.36
CA LEU A 88 8.77 22.45 -1.71
C LEU A 88 8.29 21.68 -0.46
N ALA A 89 9.11 21.68 0.61
CA ALA A 89 8.74 21.09 1.89
C ALA A 89 7.52 21.79 2.51
N LEU A 90 7.52 23.13 2.54
CA LEU A 90 6.42 23.92 3.09
C LEU A 90 5.12 23.73 2.30
N ALA A 91 5.18 23.74 0.97
CA ALA A 91 4.02 23.46 0.12
C ALA A 91 3.41 22.08 0.42
N SER A 92 4.26 21.09 0.63
CA SER A 92 3.84 19.72 1.00
C SER A 92 3.20 19.66 2.37
N VAL A 93 3.81 20.26 3.38
CA VAL A 93 3.24 20.35 4.73
C VAL A 93 1.91 21.09 4.72
N LEU A 94 1.82 22.23 4.04
CA LEU A 94 0.60 23.03 3.96
C LEU A 94 -0.52 22.27 3.26
N SER A 95 -0.20 21.53 2.18
CA SER A 95 -1.18 20.67 1.50
C SER A 95 -1.69 19.53 2.38
N LEU A 96 -0.82 18.91 3.19
CA LEU A 96 -1.21 17.86 4.15
C LEU A 96 -2.10 18.42 5.24
N TRP A 97 -1.78 19.60 5.77
CA TRP A 97 -2.65 20.33 6.70
C TRP A 97 -3.99 20.69 6.07
N GLY A 98 -4.00 21.15 4.82
CA GLY A 98 -5.22 21.45 4.06
C GLY A 98 -6.10 20.22 3.86
N MET A 99 -5.52 19.09 3.46
CA MET A 99 -6.23 17.81 3.33
C MET A 99 -6.80 17.33 4.67
N PHE A 100 -6.01 17.44 5.75
CA PHE A 100 -6.44 17.08 7.10
C PHE A 100 -7.61 17.94 7.57
N LEU A 101 -7.49 19.26 7.47
CA LEU A 101 -8.54 20.22 7.86
C LEU A 101 -9.80 20.04 7.02
N ALA A 102 -9.68 19.87 5.71
CA ALA A 102 -10.82 19.64 4.83
C ALA A 102 -11.60 18.37 5.23
N LEU A 103 -10.89 17.30 5.60
CA LEU A 103 -11.50 16.05 6.03
C LEU A 103 -12.16 16.18 7.42
N VAL A 104 -11.54 16.92 8.35
CA VAL A 104 -12.15 17.25 9.66
C VAL A 104 -13.43 18.05 9.48
N VAL A 105 -13.42 19.11 8.65
CA VAL A 105 -14.59 19.94 8.37
C VAL A 105 -15.70 19.12 7.73
N TYR A 106 -15.37 18.20 6.82
CA TYR A 106 -16.34 17.30 6.20
C TYR A 106 -17.04 16.39 7.24
N ILE A 107 -16.26 15.79 8.15
CA ILE A 107 -16.79 14.90 9.20
C ILE A 107 -17.70 15.68 10.17
N LEU A 108 -17.33 16.91 10.52
CA LEU A 108 -18.12 17.76 11.43
C LEU A 108 -19.42 18.27 10.78
N LYS A 109 -19.41 18.61 9.49
CA LYS A 109 -20.60 19.13 8.79
C LYS A 109 -21.59 18.05 8.36
N HIS A 110 -21.17 16.80 8.16
CA HIS A 110 -22.06 15.76 7.65
C HIS A 110 -22.95 15.16 8.77
N LYS A 111 -24.26 15.41 8.72
CA LYS A 111 -25.27 14.99 9.74
C LYS A 111 -25.18 13.50 10.15
N GLN A 112 -24.90 12.59 9.23
CA GLN A 112 -24.77 11.16 9.51
C GLN A 112 -23.46 10.76 10.25
N LEU A 113 -22.36 11.50 10.05
CA LEU A 113 -21.09 11.24 10.74
C LEU A 113 -20.99 11.97 12.09
N SER A 114 -21.66 13.12 12.21
CA SER A 114 -21.81 13.84 13.49
C SER A 114 -22.48 12.97 14.57
N SER A 115 -23.40 12.07 14.16
CA SER A 115 -24.04 11.09 15.05
C SER A 115 -23.06 10.05 15.64
N TYR A 116 -21.88 9.82 15.04
CA TYR A 116 -20.87 8.91 15.58
C TYR A 116 -19.99 9.56 16.67
N GLN A 117 -20.14 10.87 16.94
CA GLN A 117 -19.44 11.60 18.01
C GLN A 117 -17.93 11.30 18.11
N VAL A 118 -17.24 11.13 16.97
CA VAL A 118 -15.84 10.68 16.89
C VAL A 118 -14.89 11.55 17.75
N PHE A 119 -15.19 12.85 17.88
CA PHE A 119 -14.39 13.80 18.68
C PHE A 119 -14.90 13.99 20.11
N HIS A 120 -16.11 13.57 20.46
CA HIS A 120 -16.74 13.90 21.75
C HIS A 120 -16.25 13.01 22.90
N ARG A 121 -15.67 11.83 22.59
CA ARG A 121 -15.20 10.86 23.59
C ARG A 121 -13.69 10.58 23.56
N LEU A 122 -12.89 11.48 23.00
CA LEU A 122 -11.42 11.37 22.98
C LEU A 122 -10.81 11.24 24.39
N HIS A 123 -11.50 11.73 25.43
CA HIS A 123 -11.06 11.64 26.82
C HIS A 123 -11.28 10.28 27.49
N GLN A 124 -12.09 9.36 26.92
CA GLN A 124 -12.27 8.00 27.47
C GLN A 124 -11.47 6.99 26.64
N LEU A 125 -10.13 7.15 26.65
CA LEU A 125 -9.23 6.15 26.08
C LEU A 125 -9.33 4.86 26.90
N LYS A 126 -10.06 3.87 26.40
CA LYS A 126 -10.09 2.54 26.99
C LYS A 126 -8.78 1.82 26.63
N PRO A 127 -7.89 1.51 27.59
CA PRO A 127 -6.61 0.86 27.30
C PRO A 127 -6.78 -0.49 26.60
N GLN A 128 -7.89 -1.19 26.85
CA GLN A 128 -8.24 -2.42 26.15
C GLN A 128 -8.43 -2.23 24.64
N MET A 129 -9.09 -1.14 24.22
CA MET A 129 -9.32 -0.85 22.80
C MET A 129 -8.02 -0.39 22.11
N LEU A 130 -7.18 0.37 22.81
CA LEU A 130 -5.83 0.72 22.33
C LEU A 130 -4.99 -0.54 22.12
N TRP A 131 -5.04 -1.49 23.06
CA TRP A 131 -4.32 -2.75 22.93
C TRP A 131 -4.82 -3.58 21.74
N GLU A 132 -6.13 -3.62 21.48
CA GLU A 132 -6.66 -4.28 20.27
C GLU A 132 -6.17 -3.62 18.98
N LEU A 133 -6.15 -2.28 18.93
CA LEU A 133 -5.64 -1.52 17.78
C LEU A 133 -4.14 -1.79 17.55
N VAL A 134 -3.33 -1.79 18.61
CA VAL A 134 -1.90 -2.14 18.52
C VAL A 134 -1.73 -3.59 18.07
N LYS A 135 -2.51 -4.52 18.63
CA LYS A 135 -2.46 -5.95 18.27
C LYS A 135 -2.86 -6.23 16.82
N LEU A 136 -3.70 -5.37 16.22
CA LEU A 136 -4.06 -5.42 14.80
C LEU A 136 -3.07 -4.68 13.91
N GLY A 137 -2.63 -3.50 14.34
CA GLY A 137 -1.75 -2.59 13.59
C GLY A 137 -0.29 -3.05 13.53
N VAL A 138 0.25 -3.61 14.61
CA VAL A 138 1.63 -4.11 14.65
C VAL A 138 1.86 -5.17 13.55
N PRO A 139 1.00 -6.20 13.40
CA PRO A 139 1.15 -7.15 12.29
C PRO A 139 1.07 -6.52 10.89
N ILE A 140 0.25 -5.49 10.71
CA ILE A 140 0.13 -4.78 9.41
C ILE A 140 1.42 -4.01 9.11
N GLY A 141 1.96 -3.33 10.12
CA GLY A 141 3.23 -2.61 10.02
C GLY A 141 4.40 -3.56 9.73
N VAL A 142 4.48 -4.69 10.45
CA VAL A 142 5.50 -5.72 10.22
C VAL A 142 5.38 -6.32 8.82
N PHE A 143 4.16 -6.65 8.36
CA PHE A 143 3.94 -7.13 6.99
C PHE A 143 4.48 -6.14 5.95
N SER A 144 4.16 -4.85 6.11
CA SER A 144 4.60 -3.81 5.18
C SER A 144 6.12 -3.59 5.24
N ALA A 145 6.70 -3.65 6.44
CA ALA A 145 8.15 -3.52 6.64
C ALA A 145 8.92 -4.70 6.01
N LEU A 146 8.39 -5.92 6.14
CA LEU A 146 9.00 -7.11 5.53
C LEU A 146 8.99 -7.04 4.01
N GLU A 147 7.90 -6.54 3.44
CA GLU A 147 7.76 -6.36 2.01
C GLU A 147 8.76 -5.32 1.48
N ILE A 148 8.79 -4.12 2.07
CA ILE A 148 9.75 -3.07 1.71
C ILE A 148 11.19 -3.57 1.92
N GLY A 149 11.44 -4.34 2.99
CA GLY A 149 12.72 -4.95 3.29
C GLY A 149 13.19 -5.90 2.19
N VAL A 150 12.30 -6.76 1.67
CA VAL A 150 12.65 -7.69 0.57
C VAL A 150 12.97 -6.93 -0.71
N TYR A 151 12.18 -5.94 -1.10
CA TYR A 151 12.48 -5.12 -2.27
C TYR A 151 13.81 -4.37 -2.12
N THR A 152 14.11 -3.87 -0.91
CA THR A 152 15.40 -3.21 -0.61
C THR A 152 16.57 -4.19 -0.71
N ALA A 153 16.42 -5.40 -0.17
CA ALA A 153 17.44 -6.45 -0.27
C ALA A 153 17.69 -6.87 -1.72
N ILE A 154 16.64 -7.00 -2.52
CA ILE A 154 16.74 -7.29 -3.96
C ILE A 154 17.46 -6.16 -4.69
N SER A 155 17.11 -4.90 -4.40
CA SER A 155 17.80 -3.75 -4.99
C SER A 155 19.29 -3.73 -4.64
N TYR A 156 19.66 -4.10 -3.42
CA TYR A 156 21.07 -4.21 -3.01
C TYR A 156 21.79 -5.34 -3.75
N LEU A 157 21.17 -6.51 -3.87
CA LEU A 157 21.74 -7.63 -4.64
C LEU A 157 21.92 -7.28 -6.11
N MET A 158 20.97 -6.54 -6.71
CA MET A 158 21.09 -6.07 -8.09
C MET A 158 22.19 -5.03 -8.28
N ALA A 159 22.47 -4.20 -7.27
CA ALA A 159 23.56 -3.23 -7.32
C ALA A 159 24.94 -3.88 -7.49
N VAL A 160 25.12 -5.13 -7.03
CA VAL A 160 26.37 -5.89 -7.20
C VAL A 160 26.64 -6.24 -8.68
N TRP A 161 25.60 -6.32 -9.51
CA TRP A 161 25.70 -6.75 -10.91
C TRP A 161 26.01 -5.61 -11.90
N GLY A 162 26.18 -4.38 -11.40
CA GLY A 162 26.56 -3.21 -12.17
C GLY A 162 25.49 -2.11 -12.19
N THR A 163 25.94 -0.90 -12.51
CA THR A 163 25.11 0.31 -12.56
C THR A 163 23.99 0.22 -13.59
N ASP A 164 24.25 -0.41 -14.74
CA ASP A 164 23.29 -0.50 -15.85
C ASP A 164 22.11 -1.42 -15.50
N ALA A 165 22.39 -2.53 -14.81
CA ALA A 165 21.38 -3.46 -14.32
C ALA A 165 20.53 -2.83 -13.21
N LEU A 166 21.15 -2.06 -12.32
CA LEU A 166 20.44 -1.32 -11.28
C LEU A 166 19.54 -0.22 -11.87
N ALA A 167 20.02 0.51 -12.87
CA ALA A 167 19.23 1.51 -13.58
C ALA A 167 18.01 0.87 -14.27
N ALA A 168 18.21 -0.25 -14.97
CA ALA A 168 17.13 -1.02 -15.59
C ALA A 168 16.10 -1.48 -14.54
N HIS A 169 16.55 -2.02 -13.41
CA HIS A 169 15.66 -2.41 -12.31
C HIS A 169 14.84 -1.24 -11.78
N GLN A 170 15.47 -0.09 -11.55
CA GLN A 170 14.81 1.06 -10.97
C GLN A 170 13.67 1.57 -11.86
N ILE A 171 13.85 1.57 -13.19
CA ILE A 171 12.80 1.94 -14.15
C ILE A 171 11.61 0.98 -14.04
N VAL A 172 11.89 -0.32 -14.03
CA VAL A 172 10.86 -1.37 -13.92
C VAL A 172 10.13 -1.27 -12.58
N PHE A 173 10.87 -1.09 -11.49
CA PHE A 173 10.31 -0.99 -10.14
C PHE A 173 9.42 0.26 -9.97
N GLN A 174 9.86 1.42 -10.49
CA GLN A 174 9.07 2.65 -10.45
C GLN A 174 7.79 2.55 -11.29
N THR A 175 7.89 1.93 -12.46
CA THR A 175 6.72 1.63 -13.30
C THR A 175 5.72 0.76 -12.54
N LEU A 176 6.19 -0.31 -11.90
CA LEU A 176 5.33 -1.19 -11.10
C LEU A 176 4.70 -0.46 -9.93
N ASN A 177 5.45 0.37 -9.22
CA ASN A 177 4.94 1.12 -8.06
C ASN A 177 3.80 2.07 -8.45
N LEU A 178 3.89 2.72 -9.61
CA LEU A 178 2.83 3.58 -10.15
C LEU A 178 1.54 2.79 -10.39
N ILE A 179 1.67 1.63 -11.05
CA ILE A 179 0.54 0.77 -11.40
C ILE A 179 -0.06 0.11 -10.16
N PHE A 180 0.79 -0.20 -9.18
CA PHE A 180 0.44 -0.88 -7.93
C PHE A 180 -0.52 -0.08 -7.03
N MET A 181 -0.61 1.24 -7.23
CA MET A 181 -1.53 2.10 -6.46
C MET A 181 -3.00 1.71 -6.66
N VAL A 182 -3.38 1.14 -7.82
CA VAL A 182 -4.76 0.77 -8.08
C VAL A 182 -5.18 -0.51 -7.31
N PRO A 183 -4.43 -1.64 -7.39
CA PRO A 183 -4.68 -2.80 -6.52
C PRO A 183 -4.65 -2.46 -5.03
N LEU A 184 -3.74 -1.58 -4.60
CA LEU A 184 -3.68 -1.10 -3.22
C LEU A 184 -4.98 -0.36 -2.82
N GLY A 185 -5.50 0.49 -3.69
CA GLY A 185 -6.80 1.15 -3.51
C GLY A 185 -7.96 0.16 -3.42
N MET A 186 -7.98 -0.85 -4.28
CA MET A 186 -8.98 -1.93 -4.25
C MET A 186 -8.90 -2.75 -2.97
N SER A 187 -7.68 -3.00 -2.46
CA SER A 187 -7.44 -3.68 -1.19
C SER A 187 -8.10 -2.93 -0.03
N PHE A 188 -7.90 -1.62 0.09
CA PHE A 188 -8.57 -0.81 1.11
C PHE A 188 -10.10 -0.82 0.99
N ALA A 189 -10.63 -0.80 -0.24
CA ALA A 189 -12.06 -0.90 -0.48
C ALA A 189 -12.62 -2.28 -0.05
N ALA A 190 -11.89 -3.36 -0.33
CA ALA A 190 -12.22 -4.71 0.10
C ALA A 190 -12.25 -4.82 1.63
N THR A 191 -11.20 -4.33 2.31
CA THR A 191 -11.11 -4.28 3.78
C THR A 191 -12.32 -3.58 4.39
N ALA A 192 -12.67 -2.40 3.88
CA ALA A 192 -13.80 -1.62 4.37
C ALA A 192 -15.14 -2.34 4.15
N ARG A 193 -15.39 -2.88 2.95
CA ARG A 193 -16.64 -3.60 2.64
C ARG A 193 -16.81 -4.86 3.47
N ILE A 194 -15.77 -5.69 3.55
CA ILE A 194 -15.81 -6.93 4.34
C ILE A 194 -16.00 -6.61 5.83
N GLY A 195 -15.29 -5.60 6.34
CA GLY A 195 -15.43 -5.15 7.72
C GLY A 195 -16.86 -4.70 8.07
N GLN A 196 -17.56 -4.04 7.14
CA GLN A 196 -18.97 -3.66 7.32
C GLN A 196 -19.91 -4.87 7.38
N TRP A 197 -19.78 -5.81 6.44
CA TRP A 197 -20.62 -7.01 6.40
C TRP A 197 -20.37 -7.91 7.60
N LEU A 198 -19.12 -8.03 8.03
CA LEU A 198 -18.75 -8.74 9.26
C LEU A 198 -19.38 -8.07 10.49
N GLY A 199 -19.38 -6.73 10.55
CA GLY A 199 -20.06 -5.97 11.60
C GLY A 199 -21.57 -6.18 11.64
N ARG A 200 -22.20 -6.47 10.49
CA ARG A 200 -23.63 -6.85 10.38
C ARG A 200 -23.90 -8.34 10.65
N GLN A 201 -22.88 -9.10 11.04
CA GLN A 201 -22.93 -10.56 11.23
C GLN A 201 -23.37 -11.37 9.99
N ASP A 202 -23.36 -10.78 8.79
CA ASP A 202 -23.68 -11.47 7.55
C ASP A 202 -22.40 -11.94 6.83
N LEU A 203 -21.99 -13.17 7.17
CA LEU A 203 -20.81 -13.81 6.60
C LEU A 203 -20.96 -14.16 5.12
N LYS A 204 -22.18 -14.39 4.63
CA LYS A 204 -22.41 -14.67 3.20
C LYS A 204 -22.16 -13.40 2.39
N GLY A 205 -22.64 -12.27 2.87
CA GLY A 205 -22.34 -10.94 2.33
C GLY A 205 -20.84 -10.64 2.34
N ALA A 206 -20.16 -10.89 3.46
CA ALA A 206 -18.71 -10.70 3.59
C ALA A 206 -17.91 -11.55 2.60
N ARG A 207 -18.28 -12.83 2.44
CA ARG A 207 -17.66 -13.74 1.47
C ARG A 207 -17.86 -13.24 0.04
N ARG A 208 -19.09 -12.87 -0.33
CA ARG A 208 -19.39 -12.38 -1.68
C ARG A 208 -18.62 -11.08 -1.98
N ALA A 209 -18.56 -10.16 -1.02
CA ALA A 209 -17.79 -8.92 -1.16
C ALA A 209 -16.29 -9.19 -1.39
N GLY A 210 -15.69 -10.14 -0.67
CA GLY A 210 -14.29 -10.50 -0.86
C GLY A 210 -14.01 -11.18 -2.20
N PHE A 211 -14.83 -12.14 -2.61
CA PHE A 211 -14.67 -12.78 -3.92
C PHE A 211 -14.86 -11.82 -5.09
N VAL A 212 -15.84 -10.92 -5.01
CA VAL A 212 -16.05 -9.88 -6.04
C VAL A 212 -14.85 -8.92 -6.07
N SER A 213 -14.31 -8.54 -4.91
CA SER A 213 -13.13 -7.67 -4.85
C SER A 213 -11.89 -8.34 -5.44
N ILE A 214 -11.63 -9.61 -5.08
CA ILE A 214 -10.52 -10.39 -5.63
C ILE A 214 -10.70 -10.57 -7.14
N GLY A 215 -11.90 -10.95 -7.62
CA GLY A 215 -12.18 -11.14 -9.04
C GLY A 215 -12.02 -9.85 -9.86
N ALA A 216 -12.60 -8.73 -9.40
CA ALA A 216 -12.42 -7.43 -10.04
C ALA A 216 -10.95 -7.00 -10.05
N GLY A 217 -10.24 -7.27 -8.96
CA GLY A 217 -8.81 -7.10 -8.82
C GLY A 217 -8.00 -7.86 -9.86
N THR A 218 -8.25 -9.16 -9.99
CA THR A 218 -7.60 -10.03 -10.97
C THR A 218 -7.86 -9.57 -12.40
N ILE A 219 -9.08 -9.15 -12.73
CA ILE A 219 -9.40 -8.64 -14.07
C ILE A 219 -8.58 -7.37 -14.34
N TRP A 220 -8.53 -6.44 -13.39
CA TRP A 220 -7.74 -5.21 -13.52
C TRP A 220 -6.25 -5.48 -13.68
N THR A 221 -5.68 -6.32 -12.81
CA THR A 221 -4.24 -6.63 -12.83
C THR A 221 -3.87 -7.45 -14.07
N ALA A 222 -4.77 -8.31 -14.56
CA ALA A 222 -4.60 -9.01 -15.83
C ALA A 222 -4.62 -8.06 -17.03
N MET A 223 -5.56 -7.11 -17.08
CA MET A 223 -5.58 -6.11 -18.14
C MET A 223 -4.28 -5.30 -18.18
N ILE A 224 -3.75 -4.90 -17.03
CA ILE A 224 -2.49 -4.14 -16.99
C ILE A 224 -1.28 -5.04 -17.29
N ALA A 225 -1.23 -6.26 -16.78
CA ALA A 225 -0.17 -7.20 -17.12
C ALA A 225 -0.12 -7.45 -18.64
N ILE A 226 -1.27 -7.61 -19.30
CA ILE A 226 -1.35 -7.74 -20.77
C ILE A 226 -0.86 -6.47 -21.46
N ALA A 227 -1.27 -5.29 -20.99
CA ALA A 227 -0.79 -4.01 -21.54
C ALA A 227 0.74 -3.87 -21.42
N LEU A 228 1.32 -4.24 -20.29
CA LEU A 228 2.78 -4.22 -20.07
C LEU A 228 3.53 -5.25 -20.94
N LEU A 229 2.91 -6.39 -21.24
CA LEU A 229 3.47 -7.40 -22.13
C LEU A 229 3.43 -6.98 -23.60
N LEU A 230 2.37 -6.26 -24.02
CA LEU A 230 2.20 -5.77 -25.39
C LEU A 230 3.03 -4.52 -25.69
N PHE A 231 3.17 -3.62 -24.71
CA PHE A 231 3.80 -2.31 -24.91
C PHE A 231 5.04 -2.05 -24.02
N PRO A 232 5.99 -3.00 -23.87
CA PRO A 232 7.09 -2.80 -22.93
C PRO A 232 8.06 -1.70 -23.38
N GLN A 233 8.30 -1.55 -24.68
CA GLN A 233 9.23 -0.54 -25.19
C GLN A 233 8.71 0.90 -24.98
N GLN A 234 7.40 1.12 -25.10
CA GLN A 234 6.79 2.44 -24.96
C GLN A 234 6.82 2.90 -23.50
N VAL A 235 6.64 1.98 -22.56
CA VAL A 235 6.73 2.26 -21.13
C VAL A 235 8.16 2.55 -20.72
N ILE A 236 9.16 1.83 -21.25
CA ILE A 236 10.58 2.14 -21.01
C ILE A 236 10.95 3.50 -21.66
N GLY A 237 10.41 3.80 -22.84
CA GLY A 237 10.61 5.05 -23.57
C GLY A 237 10.09 6.32 -22.85
N LEU A 238 9.20 6.16 -21.86
CA LEU A 238 8.74 7.26 -21.00
C LEU A 238 9.78 7.70 -19.97
N TYR A 239 10.66 6.79 -19.56
CA TYR A 239 11.69 7.08 -18.55
C TYR A 239 13.04 7.40 -19.17
N ILE A 240 13.37 6.80 -20.31
CA ILE A 240 14.67 6.94 -20.97
C ILE A 240 14.49 7.09 -22.48
N ASN A 241 15.30 7.97 -23.09
CA ASN A 241 15.43 8.05 -24.54
C ASN A 241 16.03 6.74 -25.08
N THR A 242 15.17 5.88 -25.62
CA THR A 242 15.51 4.59 -26.24
C THR A 242 16.39 4.71 -27.50
N ASN A 243 16.52 5.92 -28.05
CA ASN A 243 17.32 6.19 -29.24
C ASN A 243 18.77 6.61 -28.94
N ALA A 244 19.13 6.81 -27.66
CA ALA A 244 20.50 7.14 -27.26
C ALA A 244 21.33 5.86 -27.11
N PRO A 245 22.52 5.75 -27.75
CA PRO A 245 23.35 4.55 -27.73
C PRO A 245 23.85 4.17 -26.32
N GLU A 246 24.01 5.15 -25.43
CA GLU A 246 24.38 4.93 -24.02
C GLU A 246 23.33 4.12 -23.23
N ASN A 247 22.06 4.17 -23.66
CA ASN A 247 20.95 3.51 -22.98
C ASN A 247 20.59 2.15 -23.59
N ALA A 248 21.21 1.75 -24.70
CA ALA A 248 20.87 0.53 -25.43
C ALA A 248 21.04 -0.72 -24.54
N THR A 249 22.09 -0.75 -23.72
CA THR A 249 22.36 -1.84 -22.75
C THR A 249 21.29 -1.91 -21.67
N VAL A 250 20.87 -0.76 -21.14
CA VAL A 250 19.83 -0.65 -20.11
C VAL A 250 18.47 -1.11 -20.66
N VAL A 251 18.12 -0.73 -21.89
CA VAL A 251 16.87 -1.13 -22.55
C VAL A 251 16.86 -2.62 -22.85
N ALA A 252 17.98 -3.19 -23.31
CA ALA A 252 18.11 -4.62 -23.58
C ALA A 252 17.94 -5.48 -22.32
N LEU A 253 18.39 -5.00 -21.16
CA LEU A 253 18.18 -5.65 -19.86
C LEU A 253 16.77 -5.41 -19.29
N ALA A 254 16.23 -4.20 -19.45
CA ALA A 254 14.92 -3.82 -18.91
C ALA A 254 13.76 -4.56 -19.60
N LEU A 255 13.85 -4.84 -20.91
CA LEU A 255 12.82 -5.53 -21.69
C LEU A 255 12.43 -6.91 -21.14
N PRO A 256 13.36 -7.87 -20.98
CA PRO A 256 13.04 -9.18 -20.41
C PRO A 256 12.62 -9.08 -18.94
N MET A 257 13.25 -8.18 -18.16
CA MET A 257 12.86 -7.93 -16.77
C MET A 257 11.41 -7.45 -16.67
N MET A 258 10.98 -6.56 -17.58
CA MET A 258 9.63 -6.03 -17.55
C MET A 258 8.57 -7.08 -17.94
N ARG A 259 8.90 -8.04 -18.82
CA ARG A 259 8.01 -9.16 -19.13
C ARG A 259 7.79 -10.05 -17.91
N VAL A 260 8.86 -10.37 -17.17
CA VAL A 260 8.75 -11.14 -15.92
C VAL A 260 8.01 -10.34 -14.86
N ALA A 261 8.32 -9.05 -14.72
CA ALA A 261 7.64 -8.14 -13.81
C ALA A 261 6.14 -8.01 -14.11
N ALA A 262 5.74 -8.00 -15.38
CA ALA A 262 4.33 -7.98 -15.78
C ALA A 262 3.59 -9.25 -15.33
N ALA A 263 4.23 -10.42 -15.46
CA ALA A 263 3.68 -11.66 -14.93
C ALA A 263 3.60 -11.63 -13.38
N ALA A 264 4.64 -11.12 -12.71
CA ALA A 264 4.67 -10.95 -11.26
C ALA A 264 3.56 -10.02 -10.77
N HIS A 265 3.27 -8.95 -11.52
CA HIS A 265 2.26 -7.94 -11.18
C HIS A 265 0.86 -8.53 -11.08
N LEU A 266 0.54 -9.52 -11.93
CA LEU A 266 -0.73 -10.25 -11.85
C LEU A 266 -0.91 -10.88 -10.46
N PHE A 267 0.11 -11.58 -9.97
CA PHE A 267 0.08 -12.27 -8.67
C PHE A 267 0.10 -11.30 -7.50
N ASP A 268 0.94 -10.26 -7.58
CA ASP A 268 1.07 -9.24 -6.55
C ASP A 268 -0.25 -8.51 -6.29
N GLY A 269 -0.95 -8.11 -7.35
CA GLY A 269 -2.25 -7.46 -7.22
C GLY A 269 -3.32 -8.37 -6.58
N VAL A 270 -3.36 -9.66 -6.94
CA VAL A 270 -4.26 -10.64 -6.32
C VAL A 270 -3.92 -10.84 -4.84
N GLN A 271 -2.63 -11.00 -4.52
CA GLN A 271 -2.17 -11.17 -3.15
C GLN A 271 -2.57 -9.98 -2.28
N LYS A 272 -2.43 -8.76 -2.78
CA LYS A 272 -2.69 -7.53 -2.02
C LYS A 272 -4.16 -7.29 -1.78
N ILE A 273 -5.01 -7.64 -2.73
CA ILE A 273 -6.46 -7.57 -2.54
C ILE A 273 -6.94 -8.68 -1.60
N ALA A 274 -6.38 -9.88 -1.71
CA ALA A 274 -6.64 -10.97 -0.76
C ALA A 274 -6.16 -10.62 0.67
N TYR A 275 -5.01 -9.95 0.79
CA TYR A 275 -4.51 -9.42 2.06
C TYR A 275 -5.48 -8.39 2.67
N GLY A 276 -5.98 -7.44 1.88
CA GLY A 276 -7.01 -6.50 2.32
C GLY A 276 -8.28 -7.22 2.76
N ALA A 277 -8.67 -8.26 2.04
CA ALA A 277 -9.82 -9.08 2.42
C ALA A 277 -9.65 -9.77 3.78
N LEU A 278 -8.46 -10.33 4.05
CA LEU A 278 -8.09 -10.92 5.34
C LEU A 278 -8.01 -9.88 6.46
N GLN A 279 -7.49 -8.68 6.16
CA GLN A 279 -7.47 -7.55 7.07
C GLN A 279 -8.90 -7.13 7.46
N GLY A 280 -9.85 -7.17 6.50
CA GLY A 280 -11.28 -6.92 6.76
C GLY A 280 -11.91 -7.96 7.70
N LEU A 281 -11.40 -9.19 7.70
CA LEU A 281 -11.79 -10.27 8.63
C LEU A 281 -11.08 -10.19 9.99
N LYS A 282 -10.23 -9.18 10.22
CA LYS A 282 -9.35 -9.05 11.40
C LYS A 282 -8.31 -10.18 11.56
N ASP A 283 -8.04 -10.98 10.52
CA ASP A 283 -6.95 -11.96 10.53
C ASP A 283 -5.69 -11.35 9.88
N THR A 284 -4.87 -10.66 10.70
CA THR A 284 -3.64 -9.99 10.22
C THR A 284 -2.35 -10.69 10.64
N ARG A 285 -2.41 -11.57 11.65
CA ARG A 285 -1.22 -12.27 12.20
C ARG A 285 -0.74 -13.38 11.29
N VAL A 286 -1.67 -14.16 10.73
CA VAL A 286 -1.31 -15.28 9.85
C VAL A 286 -0.72 -14.78 8.53
N PRO A 287 -1.29 -13.76 7.85
CA PRO A 287 -0.67 -13.17 6.67
C PRO A 287 0.73 -12.61 6.92
N MET A 288 0.96 -11.99 8.08
CA MET A 288 2.30 -11.50 8.47
C MET A 288 3.33 -12.62 8.52
N LEU A 289 3.05 -13.71 9.24
CA LEU A 289 4.00 -14.83 9.39
C LEU A 289 4.25 -15.55 8.05
N LEU A 290 3.19 -15.75 7.26
CA LEU A 290 3.30 -16.36 5.94
C LEU A 290 4.11 -15.49 4.97
N SER A 291 3.97 -14.17 5.04
CA SER A 291 4.74 -13.26 4.18
C SER A 291 6.21 -13.25 4.52
N PHE A 292 6.55 -13.37 5.81
CA PHE A 292 7.93 -13.57 6.21
C PHE A 292 8.51 -14.84 5.56
N LEU A 293 7.82 -15.97 5.70
CA LEU A 293 8.25 -17.24 5.12
C LEU A 293 8.35 -17.18 3.59
N PHE A 294 7.33 -16.65 2.90
CA PHE A 294 7.33 -16.64 1.45
C PHE A 294 8.32 -15.64 0.86
N TYR A 295 8.38 -14.40 1.36
CA TYR A 295 9.27 -13.41 0.77
C TYR A 295 10.73 -13.60 1.15
N TRP A 296 11.02 -13.87 2.43
CA TRP A 296 12.39 -14.03 2.89
C TRP A 296 12.90 -15.45 2.66
N CYS A 297 12.18 -16.47 3.11
CA CYS A 297 12.68 -17.83 3.03
C CYS A 297 12.55 -18.44 1.64
N ILE A 298 11.50 -18.13 0.87
CA ILE A 298 11.33 -18.67 -0.49
C ILE A 298 11.82 -17.68 -1.54
N GLY A 299 11.37 -16.42 -1.50
CA GLY A 299 11.68 -15.42 -2.53
C GLY A 299 13.16 -15.10 -2.61
N LEU A 300 13.79 -14.78 -1.48
CA LEU A 300 15.20 -14.41 -1.45
C LEU A 300 16.13 -15.60 -1.70
N THR A 301 15.83 -16.79 -1.16
CA THR A 301 16.64 -17.99 -1.39
C THR A 301 16.54 -18.49 -2.81
N SER A 302 15.33 -18.58 -3.37
CA SER A 302 15.13 -18.99 -4.77
C SER A 302 15.70 -17.94 -5.72
N GLY A 303 15.54 -16.65 -5.42
CA GLY A 303 16.13 -15.56 -6.22
C GLY A 303 17.66 -15.57 -6.19
N TYR A 304 18.27 -15.82 -5.02
CA TYR A 304 19.72 -15.97 -4.90
C TYR A 304 20.22 -17.20 -5.66
N TRP A 305 19.54 -18.34 -5.52
CA TRP A 305 19.92 -19.57 -6.20
C TRP A 305 19.78 -19.47 -7.73
N LEU A 306 18.66 -18.93 -8.22
CA LEU A 306 18.42 -18.70 -9.65
C LEU A 306 19.36 -17.64 -10.24
N GLY A 307 19.66 -16.58 -9.48
CA GLY A 307 20.54 -15.49 -9.91
C GLY A 307 22.00 -15.91 -9.99
N PHE A 308 22.54 -16.50 -8.92
CA PHE A 308 23.96 -16.82 -8.80
C PHE A 308 24.33 -18.21 -9.33
N GLN A 309 23.52 -19.24 -9.10
CA GLN A 309 23.85 -20.63 -9.46
C GLN A 309 23.53 -20.96 -10.93
N LEU A 310 22.40 -20.43 -11.42
CA LEU A 310 21.91 -20.65 -12.80
C LEU A 310 22.37 -19.56 -13.78
N GLY A 311 23.10 -18.55 -13.32
CA GLY A 311 23.67 -17.48 -14.16
C GLY A 311 22.63 -16.57 -14.82
N LEU A 312 21.35 -16.63 -14.40
CA LEU A 312 20.27 -15.80 -14.95
C LEU A 312 20.32 -14.34 -14.47
N GLY A 313 21.24 -14.02 -13.55
CA GLY A 313 21.48 -12.68 -13.04
C GLY A 313 20.26 -11.97 -12.49
N SER A 314 20.09 -10.71 -12.90
CA SER A 314 18.99 -9.86 -12.44
C SER A 314 17.60 -10.45 -12.76
N MET A 315 17.47 -11.25 -13.82
CA MET A 315 16.23 -11.94 -14.18
C MET A 315 15.90 -13.09 -13.22
N GLY A 316 16.91 -13.79 -12.71
CA GLY A 316 16.75 -14.88 -11.74
C GLY A 316 16.13 -14.39 -10.42
N LEU A 317 16.53 -13.20 -9.94
CA LEU A 317 15.91 -12.60 -8.76
C LEU A 317 14.43 -12.27 -8.96
N TRP A 318 14.06 -11.74 -10.13
CA TRP A 318 12.66 -11.46 -10.46
C TRP A 318 11.82 -12.72 -10.56
N LEU A 319 12.37 -13.81 -11.10
CA LEU A 319 11.69 -15.10 -11.15
C LEU A 319 11.46 -15.67 -9.75
N GLY A 320 12.47 -15.62 -8.87
CA GLY A 320 12.32 -16.04 -7.47
C GLY A 320 11.26 -15.24 -6.72
N LEU A 321 11.24 -13.91 -6.89
CA LEU A 321 10.20 -13.06 -6.33
C LEU A 321 8.81 -13.39 -6.89
N SER A 322 8.71 -13.63 -8.20
CA SER A 322 7.46 -14.01 -8.86
C SER A 322 6.91 -15.33 -8.32
N MET A 323 7.76 -16.32 -8.07
CA MET A 323 7.35 -17.59 -7.45
C MET A 323 6.84 -17.36 -6.03
N ALA A 324 7.53 -16.55 -5.22
CA ALA A 324 7.07 -16.21 -3.87
C ALA A 324 5.71 -15.51 -3.88
N LEU A 325 5.51 -14.55 -4.78
CA LEU A 325 4.22 -13.83 -4.97
C LEU A 325 3.10 -14.79 -5.41
N ALA A 326 3.37 -15.70 -6.35
CA ALA A 326 2.39 -16.67 -6.82
C ALA A 326 1.93 -17.62 -5.69
N ILE A 327 2.89 -18.12 -4.88
CA ILE A 327 2.59 -18.97 -3.72
C ILE A 327 1.80 -18.18 -2.68
N ALA A 328 2.24 -16.95 -2.35
CA ALA A 328 1.57 -16.10 -1.36
C ALA A 328 0.13 -15.75 -1.78
N ALA A 329 -0.10 -15.42 -3.06
CA ALA A 329 -1.43 -15.17 -3.61
C ALA A 329 -2.35 -16.39 -3.44
N GLY A 330 -1.88 -17.58 -3.82
CA GLY A 330 -2.64 -18.83 -3.66
C GLY A 330 -3.00 -19.13 -2.21
N VAL A 331 -2.04 -18.97 -1.30
CA VAL A 331 -2.24 -19.23 0.13
C VAL A 331 -3.18 -18.22 0.77
N PHE A 332 -3.12 -16.93 0.39
CA PHE A 332 -4.02 -15.91 0.92
C PHE A 332 -5.46 -16.10 0.44
N VAL A 333 -5.65 -16.46 -0.84
CA VAL A 333 -6.96 -16.81 -1.37
C VAL A 333 -7.49 -18.06 -0.65
N TRP A 334 -6.69 -19.12 -0.51
CA TRP A 334 -7.09 -20.33 0.21
C TRP A 334 -7.45 -20.06 1.68
N ARG A 335 -6.65 -19.23 2.38
CA ARG A 335 -6.92 -18.80 3.76
C ARG A 335 -8.23 -18.04 3.86
N PHE A 336 -8.51 -17.13 2.93
CA PHE A 336 -9.77 -16.41 2.88
C PHE A 336 -10.97 -17.35 2.69
N GLN A 337 -10.84 -18.34 1.81
CA GLN A 337 -11.88 -19.35 1.56
C GLN A 337 -12.15 -20.24 2.78
N THR A 338 -11.11 -20.70 3.45
CA THR A 338 -11.24 -21.59 4.62
C THR A 338 -11.88 -20.86 5.81
N LEU A 339 -11.48 -19.61 6.07
CA LEU A 339 -12.07 -18.81 7.15
C LEU A 339 -13.54 -18.50 6.90
N THR A 340 -13.89 -18.09 5.68
CA THR A 340 -15.28 -17.78 5.33
C THR A 340 -16.16 -19.04 5.30
N SER A 341 -15.62 -20.19 4.95
CA SER A 341 -16.33 -21.48 5.01
C SER A 341 -16.55 -21.99 6.44
N ASN A 342 -15.50 -21.95 7.28
CA ASN A 342 -15.57 -22.47 8.65
C ASN A 342 -16.45 -21.61 9.57
N GLN A 343 -16.39 -20.28 9.44
CA GLN A 343 -17.26 -19.39 10.21
C GLN A 343 -18.73 -19.48 9.77
N ALA A 344 -18.99 -19.68 8.47
CA ALA A 344 -20.35 -19.92 7.98
C ALA A 344 -20.93 -21.24 8.54
N ARG A 345 -20.11 -22.30 8.65
CA ARG A 345 -20.52 -23.57 9.29
C ARG A 345 -20.76 -23.43 10.79
N SER A 346 -19.94 -22.64 11.48
CA SER A 346 -20.11 -22.33 12.91
C SER A 346 -21.42 -21.57 13.19
N GLN A 347 -21.70 -20.51 12.42
CA GLN A 347 -22.97 -19.75 12.54
C GLN A 347 -24.20 -20.60 12.16
N TRP A 348 -24.07 -21.48 11.17
CA TRP A 348 -25.16 -22.39 10.80
C TRP A 348 -25.45 -23.42 11.89
N ARG A 349 -24.41 -23.91 12.59
CA ARG A 349 -24.56 -24.76 13.78
C ARG A 349 -25.22 -24.03 14.96
N THR A 350 -24.83 -22.78 15.23
CA THR A 350 -25.42 -21.99 16.33
C THR A 350 -26.89 -21.61 16.08
N ARG A 351 -27.25 -21.30 14.83
CA ARG A 351 -28.66 -21.06 14.44
C ARG A 351 -29.53 -22.33 14.51
N ARG A 352 -28.95 -23.50 14.27
CA ARG A 352 -29.68 -24.78 14.35
C ARG A 352 -29.83 -25.28 15.80
N SER A 353 -28.98 -24.82 16.71
CA SER A 353 -29.04 -25.14 18.15
C SER A 353 -29.89 -24.16 18.98
N GLN A 354 -30.44 -23.09 18.38
CA GLN A 354 -31.50 -22.29 19.00
C GLN A 354 -32.84 -22.87 18.53
N PRO A 355 -33.59 -23.61 19.36
CA PRO A 355 -34.93 -24.05 19.02
C PRO A 355 -35.80 -22.80 18.79
N ASN A 356 -36.67 -22.84 17.79
CA ASN A 356 -37.70 -21.82 17.55
C ASN A 356 -38.50 -21.57 18.83
N ILE A 357 -38.25 -20.47 19.54
CA ILE A 357 -39.09 -20.01 20.66
C ILE A 357 -40.41 -19.38 20.14
N ASN A 358 -40.58 -19.26 18.83
CA ASN A 358 -41.76 -18.62 18.22
C ASN A 358 -42.90 -19.58 17.83
N GLU A 359 -42.84 -20.87 18.17
CA GLU A 359 -43.92 -21.84 17.88
C GLU A 359 -44.90 -22.08 19.05
N GLN A 360 -44.81 -21.31 20.15
CA GLN A 360 -45.69 -21.46 21.32
C GLN A 360 -46.67 -20.29 21.59
N ARG A 361 -46.94 -19.42 20.61
CA ARG A 361 -47.91 -18.32 20.78
C ARG A 361 -48.89 -18.15 19.61
N THR A 362 -49.66 -19.20 19.35
CA THR A 362 -50.97 -19.25 18.64
C THR A 362 -51.51 -20.63 19.03
N ASP A 363 -52.40 -20.81 20.01
CA ASP A 363 -53.81 -20.39 20.10
C ASP A 363 -54.26 -20.41 21.59
N PRO A 364 -55.45 -19.90 21.96
CA PRO A 364 -56.72 -20.57 21.66
C PRO A 364 -57.68 -19.76 20.78
#